data_AF-A0A952VFG4-F1
#
_entry.id   AF-A0A952VFG4-F1
#
_cell.length_a   1.000
_cell.length_b   1.000
_cell.length_c   1.000
_cell.angle_alpha   90.00
_cell.angle_beta   90.00
_cell.angle_gamma   90.00
#
_symmetry.space_group_name_H-M   'P 1'
#
loop_
_entity.id
_entity.type
_entity.pdbx_description
1 polymer ?
#
loop_
_entity_poly.entity_id
_entity_poly.type
_entity_poly.pdbx_seq_one_letter_code
_entity_poly.pdbx_strand_id
1 'polypeptide(L)'
;MSAGHPELVAAIASEVIASGPIPFARFMELALYHPQLGYYMRSSEPVAERIGWKGDFYTSSDVHPILGHALAKQAEQMDRLLGQPTSFTL
;
A
#
# COMPACT_ATOMS: atom_id res chain seq x y z
N MET A 1 12.84 -22.20 -4.33
CA MET A 1 11.77 -21.31 -3.82
C MET A 1 12.21 -20.82 -2.46
N SER A 2 12.40 -19.52 -2.26
CA SER A 2 12.71 -18.96 -0.94
C SER A 2 11.41 -18.81 -0.16
N ALA A 3 11.36 -19.26 1.10
CA ALA A 3 10.18 -19.26 1.95
C ALA A 3 9.74 -17.86 2.47
N GLY A 4 10.32 -16.77 1.93
CA GLY A 4 10.11 -15.40 2.37
C GLY A 4 11.31 -14.83 3.13
N HIS A 5 11.17 -13.63 3.71
CA HIS A 5 12.22 -13.02 4.53
C HIS A 5 12.33 -13.77 5.87
N PRO A 6 13.49 -14.39 6.21
CA PRO A 6 13.58 -15.31 7.34
C PRO A 6 13.13 -14.72 8.69
N GLU A 7 13.49 -13.46 8.96
CA GLU A 7 13.11 -12.78 10.20
C GLU A 7 11.60 -12.50 10.29
N LEU A 8 10.94 -12.26 9.15
CA LEU A 8 9.50 -12.02 9.12
C LEU A 8 8.74 -13.34 9.31
N VAL A 9 9.23 -14.41 8.69
CA VAL A 9 8.71 -15.77 8.89
C VAL A 9 8.81 -16.15 10.36
N ALA A 10 9.96 -15.89 10.99
CA ALA A 10 10.16 -16.15 12.41
C ALA A 10 9.22 -15.33 13.30
N ALA A 11 8.98 -14.05 12.98
CA ALA A 11 8.05 -13.20 13.72
C ALA A 11 6.60 -13.73 13.64
N ILE A 12 6.13 -14.07 12.43
CA ILE A 12 4.79 -14.64 12.21
C ILE A 12 4.66 -15.99 12.93
N ALA A 13 5.66 -16.87 12.82
CA ALA A 13 5.64 -18.16 13.49
C ALA A 13 5.61 -18.01 15.02
N SER A 14 6.35 -17.04 15.57
CA SER A 14 6.35 -16.77 17.01
C SER A 14 4.97 -16.32 17.50
N GLU A 15 4.27 -15.46 16.74
CA GLU A 15 2.90 -15.05 17.08
C GLU A 15 1.94 -16.25 17.08
N VAL A 16 2.04 -17.14 16.09
CA VAL A 16 1.22 -18.36 15.99
C VAL A 16 1.51 -19.34 17.13
N ILE A 17 2.78 -19.51 17.51
CA ILE A 17 3.16 -20.38 18.63
C ILE A 17 2.62 -19.83 19.95
N ALA A 18 2.65 -18.51 20.14
CA ALA A 18 2.22 -17.88 21.39
C ALA A 18 0.69 -17.79 21.52
N SER A 19 -0.02 -17.52 20.42
CA SER A 19 -1.46 -17.16 20.46
C SER A 19 -2.37 -18.18 19.75
N GLY A 20 -1.80 -19.22 19.15
CA GLY A 20 -2.51 -20.15 18.28
C GLY A 20 -2.62 -19.64 16.84
N PRO A 21 -3.33 -20.37 15.95
CA PRO A 21 -3.49 -20.00 14.56
C PRO A 21 -4.03 -18.57 14.38
N ILE A 22 -3.38 -17.79 13.51
CA ILE A 22 -3.82 -16.43 13.17
C ILE A 22 -4.74 -16.43 11.94
N PRO A 23 -5.71 -15.49 11.85
CA PRO A 23 -6.48 -15.28 10.63
C PRO A 23 -5.59 -14.85 9.47
N PHE A 24 -5.98 -15.17 8.24
CA PHE A 24 -5.27 -14.74 7.04
C PHE A 24 -5.10 -13.21 6.95
N ALA A 25 -6.08 -12.44 7.41
CA ALA A 25 -5.98 -10.98 7.47
C ALA A 25 -4.78 -10.51 8.31
N ARG A 26 -4.51 -11.15 9.44
CA ARG A 26 -3.37 -10.84 10.31
C ARG A 26 -2.04 -11.26 9.67
N PHE A 27 -2.01 -12.41 9.00
CA PHE A 27 -0.86 -12.80 8.19
C PHE A 27 -0.54 -11.75 7.12
N MET A 28 -1.55 -11.28 6.37
CA MET A 28 -1.38 -10.26 5.34
C MET A 28 -0.94 -8.92 5.92
N GLU A 29 -1.48 -8.52 7.08
CA GLU A 29 -1.05 -7.33 7.80
C GLU A 29 0.46 -7.38 8.11
N LEU A 30 0.95 -8.50 8.64
CA LEU A 30 2.38 -8.68 8.92
C LEU A 30 3.21 -8.73 7.64
N ALA A 31 2.76 -9.49 6.64
CA ALA A 31 3.47 -9.61 5.35
C ALA A 31 3.64 -8.25 4.65
N LEU A 32 2.62 -7.39 4.69
CA LEU A 32 2.61 -6.11 4.01
C LEU A 32 3.19 -4.97 4.86
N TYR A 33 2.90 -4.97 6.17
CA TYR A 33 3.06 -3.81 7.04
C TYR A 33 3.85 -4.07 8.33
N HIS A 34 4.52 -5.21 8.49
CA HIS A 34 5.43 -5.39 9.62
C HIS A 34 6.44 -4.22 9.67
N PRO A 35 6.64 -3.53 10.81
CA PRO A 35 7.28 -2.21 10.82
C PRO A 35 8.68 -2.16 10.20
N GLN A 36 9.46 -3.23 10.31
CA GLN A 36 10.81 -3.32 9.74
C GLN A 36 10.90 -4.16 8.46
N LEU A 37 9.96 -5.09 8.25
CA LEU A 37 10.14 -6.22 7.34
C LEU A 37 8.99 -6.38 6.34
N GLY A 38 7.87 -5.70 6.58
CA GLY A 38 6.71 -5.73 5.72
C GLY A 38 7.04 -5.18 4.35
N TYR A 39 6.41 -5.74 3.32
CA TYR A 39 6.65 -5.37 1.93
C TYR A 39 6.64 -3.85 1.71
N TYR A 40 5.67 -3.12 2.27
CA TYR A 40 5.61 -1.67 2.11
C TYR A 40 6.52 -0.89 3.06
N MET A 41 6.93 -1.49 4.19
CA MET A 41 7.59 -0.78 5.29
C MET A 41 9.11 -0.90 5.30
N ARG A 42 9.67 -2.02 4.84
CA ARG A 42 11.13 -2.25 4.89
C ARG A 42 11.86 -1.13 4.17
N SER A 43 12.94 -0.58 4.69
CA SER A 43 13.79 0.31 3.87
C SER A 43 14.72 -0.57 3.04
N SER A 44 14.41 -0.81 1.77
CA SER A 44 15.46 -1.30 0.85
C SER A 44 16.43 -0.15 0.59
N GLU A 45 17.74 -0.45 0.54
CA GLU A 45 18.87 0.34 0.01
C GLU A 45 18.49 1.53 -0.91
N PRO A 46 19.25 2.65 -0.93
CA PRO A 46 18.73 3.97 -1.22
C PRO A 46 17.94 4.02 -2.53
N VAL A 47 16.65 4.34 -2.41
CA VAL A 47 15.75 4.73 -3.51
C VAL A 47 15.37 3.61 -4.50
N ALA A 48 15.15 2.37 -4.03
CA ALA A 48 14.32 1.44 -4.79
C ALA A 48 12.83 1.77 -4.56
N GLU A 49 12.23 2.56 -5.44
CA GLU A 49 10.78 2.72 -5.53
C GLU A 49 10.13 1.34 -5.61
N ARG A 50 9.20 0.99 -4.69
CA ARG A 50 8.46 -0.29 -4.78
C ARG A 50 7.30 -0.23 -5.75
N ILE A 51 6.69 0.95 -5.83
CA ILE A 51 5.64 1.29 -6.78
C ILE A 51 6.19 2.42 -7.65
N GLY A 52 6.05 2.28 -8.96
CA GLY A 52 6.57 3.19 -9.96
C GLY A 52 7.34 2.44 -11.03
N TRP A 53 7.89 3.17 -11.99
CA TRP A 53 8.59 2.58 -13.15
C TRP A 53 9.82 1.74 -12.79
N LYS A 54 10.38 1.94 -11.60
CA LYS A 54 11.54 1.19 -11.09
C LYS A 54 11.19 0.14 -10.02
N GLY A 55 9.90 0.01 -9.70
CA GLY A 55 9.42 -0.94 -8.71
C GLY A 55 8.92 -2.25 -9.28
N ASP A 56 8.37 -3.09 -8.40
CA ASP A 56 7.76 -4.37 -8.81
C ASP A 56 6.50 -4.14 -9.65
N PHE A 57 5.83 -3.01 -9.41
CA PHE A 57 4.61 -2.62 -10.09
C PHE A 57 4.58 -1.11 -10.33
N TYR A 58 3.88 -0.70 -11.38
CA TYR A 58 3.46 0.68 -11.58
C TYR A 58 1.93 0.73 -11.61
N THR A 59 1.37 1.86 -11.24
CA THR A 59 -0.06 2.12 -11.18
C THR A 59 -0.50 3.00 -12.36
N SER A 60 -1.80 3.14 -12.59
CA SER A 60 -2.31 3.97 -13.68
C SER A 60 -1.89 5.45 -13.58
N SER A 61 -1.58 5.96 -12.38
CA SER A 61 -1.01 7.30 -12.19
C SER A 61 0.41 7.44 -12.73
N ASP A 62 1.18 6.34 -12.79
CA ASP A 62 2.54 6.31 -13.35
C ASP A 62 2.55 6.23 -14.89
N VAL A 63 1.43 5.82 -15.49
CA VAL A 63 1.33 5.58 -16.94
C VAL A 63 1.13 6.88 -17.71
N HIS A 64 0.19 7.73 -17.28
CA HIS A 64 -0.12 8.98 -17.98
C HIS A 64 -0.88 9.98 -17.08
N PRO A 65 -0.63 11.30 -17.20
CA PRO A 65 -1.34 12.35 -16.43
C PRO A 65 -2.86 12.40 -16.61
N ILE A 66 -3.42 11.65 -17.56
CA ILE A 66 -4.85 11.72 -17.92
C ILE A 66 -5.73 11.23 -16.77
N LEU A 67 -5.25 10.27 -15.97
CA LEU A 67 -5.99 9.79 -14.81
C LEU A 67 -6.20 10.93 -13.81
N GLY A 68 -5.14 11.69 -13.49
CA GLY A 68 -5.24 12.85 -12.59
C GLY A 68 -6.18 13.93 -13.15
N HIS A 69 -6.08 14.23 -14.45
CA HIS A 69 -6.99 15.18 -15.10
C HIS A 69 -8.46 14.74 -15.04
N ALA A 70 -8.73 13.45 -15.26
CA ALA A 70 -10.08 12.89 -15.20
C ALA A 70 -10.64 12.96 -13.77
N LEU A 71 -9.85 12.59 -12.77
CA LEU A 71 -10.25 12.66 -11.35
C LEU A 71 -10.52 14.11 -10.92
N ALA A 72 -9.68 15.06 -11.32
CA ALA A 72 -9.88 16.48 -11.01
C ALA A 72 -11.17 17.04 -11.63
N LYS A 73 -11.46 16.70 -12.90
CA LYS A 73 -12.72 17.08 -13.56
C LYS A 73 -13.93 16.47 -12.87
N GLN A 74 -13.83 15.22 -12.42
CA GLN A 74 -14.90 14.55 -11.69
C GLN A 74 -15.15 15.23 -10.33
N ALA A 75 -14.09 15.58 -9.61
CA ALA A 75 -14.17 16.29 -8.34
C ALA A 75 -14.84 17.67 -8.51
N GLU A 76 -14.46 18.43 -9.54
CA GLU A 76 -15.09 19.73 -9.88
C GLU A 76 -16.58 19.57 -10.25
N GLN A 77 -16.92 18.50 -11.00
CA GLN A 77 -18.32 18.19 -11.30
C GLN A 77 -19.11 17.91 -10.03
N MET A 78 -18.58 17.11 -9.11
CA MET A 78 -19.22 16.79 -7.83
C MET A 78 -19.40 18.04 -6.96
N ASP A 79 -18.38 18.90 -6.87
CA ASP A 79 -18.44 20.16 -6.15
C ASP A 79 -19.58 21.07 -6.65
N ARG A 80 -19.71 21.22 -7.97
CA ARG A 80 -20.83 21.96 -8.59
C ARG A 80 -22.19 21.35 -8.27
N LEU A 81 -22.33 20.02 -8.34
CA LEU A 81 -23.59 19.33 -8.05
C LEU A 81 -24.01 19.45 -6.58
N LEU A 82 -23.04 19.59 -5.67
CA LEU A 82 -23.27 19.80 -4.25
C LEU A 82 -23.49 21.28 -3.89
N GLY A 83 -23.53 22.17 -4.88
CA GLY A 83 -23.77 23.60 -4.67
C GLY A 83 -22.56 24.35 -4.11
N GLN A 84 -21.34 23.87 -4.38
CA GLN A 84 -20.07 24.52 -4.02
C GLN A 84 -19.98 24.83 -2.51
N PRO A 85 -19.99 23.80 -1.65
CA PRO A 85 -19.86 24.00 -0.21
C PRO A 85 -18.58 24.76 0.14
N THR A 86 -18.63 25.62 1.15
CA THR A 86 -17.47 26.42 1.61
C THR A 86 -16.30 25.57 2.10
N SER A 87 -16.56 24.31 2.48
CA SER A 87 -15.55 23.33 2.85
C SER A 87 -15.45 22.25 1.77
N PHE A 88 -14.25 22.08 1.23
CA PHE A 88 -13.92 20.99 0.33
C PHE A 88 -12.72 20.23 0.91
N THR A 89 -12.91 18.93 1.18
CA THR A 89 -11.88 18.03 1.70
C THR A 89 -11.67 16.90 0.70
N LEU A 90 -10.41 16.73 0.28
CA LEU A 90 -9.97 15.62 -0.57
C LEU A 90 -9.47 14.46 0.29
#